data_AF-A0A438BB16-F1
#
_entry.id   AF-A0A438BB16-F1
#
_cell.length_a   1.000
_cell.length_b   1.000
_cell.length_c   1.000
_cell.angle_alpha   90.00
_cell.angle_beta   90.00
_cell.angle_gamma   90.00
#
_symmetry.space_group_name_H-M   'P 1'
#
loop_
_entity.id
_entity.type
_entity.pdbx_description
1 polymer ?
#
loop_
_entity_poly.entity_id
_entity_poly.type
_entity_poly.pdbx_seq_one_letter_code
_entity_poly.pdbx_strand_id
1 'polypeptide(L)'
;MVGRSQEAAVTKWIEVLATMADGPQLPVSGTVRSFRVETAPVRVRTAHYGVSPIRIGLWADDVHVLRHGRRIRIEDTTTGAPLFISDGETGWRFVPDHDEPVGTGVPNFDFIGPGKELFLTPPLENWITLRRRPTGPVRDIEFAGRRCWEVELALHRDRAPATQLVIDAETGAVLAHRSADGAEGAHFLDVTVHDDVSDDDPFTWTGPIRTPLDLGKEQRAREDERQRASHEWFRSHVAGAPMQAAVTVNFTPSEFAALDEDTGAFEAMFAKGLGTLYRRPRSQEPWHLPLRGVRNFPLAWRAWSTSDFDWACALDLQDGSLTSDTIAELQRQLHPNDAVVGEPPIPVRG
;
A
#
# COMPACT_ATOMS: atom_id res chain seq x y z
N MET A 1 -28.10 19.59 32.47
CA MET A 1 -28.42 18.19 32.10
C MET A 1 -27.50 17.62 31.02
N VAL A 2 -26.94 18.44 30.13
CA VAL A 2 -26.00 18.01 29.06
C VAL A 2 -24.65 17.47 29.60
N GLY A 3 -24.12 18.01 30.71
CA GLY A 3 -22.82 17.59 31.25
C GLY A 3 -22.76 16.15 31.81
N ARG A 4 -23.81 15.66 32.47
CA ARG A 4 -23.81 14.31 33.07
C ARG A 4 -23.90 13.18 32.03
N SER A 5 -24.56 13.42 30.91
CA SER A 5 -24.71 12.44 29.82
C SER A 5 -23.38 12.23 29.08
N GLN A 6 -22.64 13.31 28.87
CA GLN A 6 -21.34 13.27 28.19
C GLN A 6 -20.25 12.61 29.06
N GLU A 7 -20.26 12.87 30.38
CA GLU A 7 -19.33 12.26 31.34
C GLU A 7 -19.55 10.74 31.49
N ALA A 8 -20.82 10.29 31.51
CA ALA A 8 -21.15 8.86 31.53
C ALA A 8 -20.74 8.15 30.22
N ALA A 9 -20.91 8.79 29.07
CA ALA A 9 -20.50 8.24 27.78
C ALA A 9 -18.97 8.09 27.67
N VAL A 10 -18.21 9.07 28.15
CA VAL A 10 -16.74 9.00 28.20
C VAL A 10 -16.26 7.89 29.12
N THR A 11 -16.87 7.75 30.31
CA THR A 11 -16.49 6.72 31.29
C THR A 11 -16.71 5.31 30.74
N LYS A 12 -17.86 5.07 30.10
CA LYS A 12 -18.18 3.75 29.52
C LYS A 12 -17.30 3.39 28.33
N TRP A 13 -16.90 4.38 27.53
CA TRP A 13 -15.93 4.14 26.46
C TRP A 13 -14.55 3.76 26.99
N ILE A 14 -14.09 4.39 28.08
CA ILE A 14 -12.84 4.01 28.73
C ILE A 14 -12.90 2.56 29.23
N GLU A 15 -14.03 2.14 29.81
CA GLU A 15 -14.27 0.74 30.20
C GLU A 15 -14.15 -0.21 29.00
N VAL A 16 -14.86 0.07 27.90
CA VAL A 16 -14.78 -0.72 26.65
C VAL A 16 -13.33 -0.83 26.18
N LEU A 17 -12.60 0.29 26.14
CA LEU A 17 -11.20 0.31 25.71
C LEU A 17 -10.31 -0.52 26.62
N ALA A 18 -10.46 -0.40 27.93
CA ALA A 18 -9.68 -1.17 28.89
C ALA A 18 -9.91 -2.69 28.71
N THR A 19 -11.14 -3.10 28.40
CA THR A 19 -11.46 -4.51 28.17
C THR A 19 -10.91 -5.04 26.84
N MET A 20 -10.94 -4.24 25.76
CA MET A 20 -10.58 -4.71 24.42
C MET A 20 -9.12 -4.45 23.98
N ALA A 21 -8.37 -3.61 24.71
CA ALA A 21 -7.08 -3.06 24.26
C ALA A 21 -6.05 -4.12 23.84
N ASP A 22 -6.01 -5.25 24.56
CA ASP A 22 -5.05 -6.34 24.33
C ASP A 22 -5.68 -7.56 23.67
N GLY A 23 -6.95 -7.46 23.27
CA GLY A 23 -7.75 -8.56 22.74
C GLY A 23 -8.45 -9.35 23.84
N PRO A 24 -9.03 -10.51 23.50
CA PRO A 24 -9.87 -11.23 24.42
C PRO A 24 -9.06 -11.84 25.57
N GLN A 25 -9.49 -11.60 26.81
CA GLN A 25 -8.82 -12.06 28.04
C GLN A 25 -9.05 -13.55 28.33
N LEU A 26 -10.09 -14.13 27.73
CA LEU A 26 -10.34 -15.57 27.68
C LEU A 26 -10.29 -16.02 26.23
N PRO A 27 -9.92 -17.27 25.93
CA PRO A 27 -9.97 -17.78 24.57
C PRO A 27 -11.39 -17.73 24.00
N VAL A 28 -11.53 -17.19 22.80
CA VAL A 28 -12.80 -17.09 22.08
C VAL A 28 -12.65 -17.77 20.73
N SER A 29 -13.57 -18.67 20.39
CA SER A 29 -13.65 -19.25 19.05
C SER A 29 -15.05 -19.20 18.45
N GLY A 30 -15.11 -19.38 17.14
CA GLY A 30 -16.37 -19.52 16.41
C GLY A 30 -16.20 -19.28 14.92
N THR A 31 -17.31 -19.40 14.19
CA THR A 31 -17.33 -19.18 12.74
C THR A 31 -17.54 -17.70 12.44
N VAL A 32 -16.65 -17.09 11.66
CA VAL A 32 -16.78 -15.71 11.19
C VAL A 32 -17.24 -15.69 9.75
N ARG A 33 -18.28 -14.91 9.48
CA ARG A 33 -18.78 -14.64 8.13
C ARG A 33 -18.56 -13.18 7.75
N SER A 34 -17.87 -12.96 6.65
CA SER A 34 -17.81 -11.67 5.98
C SER A 34 -18.96 -11.50 4.99
N PHE A 35 -19.48 -10.29 4.84
CA PHE A 35 -20.52 -9.97 3.88
C PHE A 35 -20.30 -8.61 3.24
N ARG A 36 -20.77 -8.48 2.00
CA ARG A 36 -20.83 -7.22 1.28
C ARG A 36 -21.95 -7.27 0.25
N VAL A 37 -22.75 -6.20 0.20
CA VAL A 37 -23.85 -6.05 -0.76
C VAL A 37 -23.32 -5.85 -2.18
N GLU A 38 -22.24 -5.10 -2.35
CA GLU A 38 -21.61 -4.88 -3.65
C GLU A 38 -20.71 -6.05 -4.06
N THR A 39 -21.03 -6.64 -5.21
CA THR A 39 -20.29 -7.78 -5.80
C THR A 39 -19.11 -7.36 -6.69
N ALA A 40 -18.94 -6.06 -6.91
CA ALA A 40 -17.85 -5.54 -7.74
C ALA A 40 -16.47 -5.85 -7.11
N PRO A 41 -15.45 -6.20 -7.91
CA PRO A 41 -14.11 -6.48 -7.42
C PRO A 41 -13.54 -5.31 -6.61
N VAL A 42 -13.04 -5.59 -5.41
CA VAL A 42 -12.34 -4.59 -4.61
C VAL A 42 -10.96 -4.34 -5.16
N ARG A 43 -10.69 -3.09 -5.53
CA ARG A 43 -9.38 -2.64 -5.95
C ARG A 43 -8.66 -1.99 -4.78
N VAL A 44 -7.74 -2.72 -4.17
CA VAL A 44 -6.83 -2.18 -3.16
C VAL A 44 -5.59 -1.64 -3.84
N ARG A 45 -5.38 -0.32 -3.77
CA ARG A 45 -4.13 0.31 -4.21
C ARG A 45 -3.20 0.44 -3.00
N THR A 46 -2.03 -0.18 -3.09
CA THR A 46 -0.99 -0.06 -2.06
C THR A 46 0.29 0.44 -2.71
N ALA A 47 1.02 1.31 -2.02
CA ALA A 47 2.41 1.62 -2.29
C ALA A 47 3.22 1.23 -1.06
N HIS A 48 4.34 0.55 -1.26
CA HIS A 48 5.26 0.17 -0.20
C HIS A 48 6.69 0.38 -0.69
N TYR A 49 7.59 0.65 0.25
CA TYR A 49 9.02 0.69 -0.02
C TYR A 49 9.65 -0.59 0.52
N GLY A 50 10.43 -1.29 -0.31
CA GLY A 50 11.05 -2.56 0.06
C GLY A 50 10.12 -3.76 -0.11
N VAL A 51 9.96 -4.57 0.94
CA VAL A 51 9.19 -5.81 0.92
C VAL A 51 7.69 -5.51 0.95
N SER A 52 6.92 -6.05 0.01
CA SER A 52 5.46 -5.94 0.02
C SER A 52 4.88 -6.61 1.27
N PRO A 53 3.91 -5.98 1.96
CA PRO A 53 3.18 -6.68 3.02
C PRO A 53 2.46 -7.90 2.44
N ILE A 54 2.38 -8.95 3.26
CA ILE A 54 1.68 -10.18 2.92
C ILE A 54 0.19 -9.93 3.14
N ARG A 55 -0.60 -10.07 2.08
CA ARG A 55 -2.05 -9.79 2.14
C ARG A 55 -2.84 -11.03 2.56
N ILE A 56 -3.77 -10.86 3.48
CA ILE A 56 -4.74 -11.88 3.88
C ILE A 56 -6.13 -11.40 3.50
N GLY A 57 -6.76 -12.07 2.54
CA GLY A 57 -8.12 -11.72 2.11
C GLY A 57 -9.14 -12.37 3.03
N LEU A 58 -10.08 -11.56 3.55
CA LEU A 58 -11.15 -12.00 4.46
C LEU A 58 -12.52 -12.12 3.76
N TRP A 59 -12.54 -12.18 2.43
CA TRP A 59 -13.75 -12.05 1.60
C TRP A 59 -14.29 -13.37 1.08
N ALA A 60 -13.56 -14.46 1.28
CA ALA A 60 -13.87 -15.76 0.74
C ALA A 60 -14.23 -16.70 1.88
N ASP A 61 -15.47 -17.20 1.82
CA ASP A 61 -16.04 -18.23 2.67
C ASP A 61 -16.04 -17.93 4.18
N ASP A 62 -16.82 -18.74 4.90
CA ASP A 62 -16.81 -18.70 6.35
C ASP A 62 -15.46 -19.24 6.85
N VAL A 63 -14.89 -18.60 7.85
CA VAL A 63 -13.63 -19.05 8.47
C VAL A 63 -13.84 -19.38 9.94
N HIS A 64 -13.18 -20.42 10.43
CA HIS A 64 -13.15 -20.69 11.86
C HIS A 64 -12.02 -19.86 12.47
N VAL A 65 -12.34 -19.17 13.57
CA VAL A 65 -11.39 -18.29 14.25
C VAL A 65 -11.27 -18.73 15.69
N LEU A 66 -10.04 -18.79 16.19
CA LEU A 66 -9.70 -18.90 17.61
C LEU A 66 -8.79 -17.73 17.98
N ARG A 67 -9.10 -17.06 19.10
CA ARG A 67 -8.35 -15.90 19.59
C ARG A 67 -8.08 -15.98 21.08
N HIS A 68 -6.91 -15.50 21.49
CA HIS A 68 -6.57 -15.28 22.88
C HIS A 68 -5.57 -14.12 22.98
N GLY A 69 -6.03 -12.97 23.48
CA GLY A 69 -5.29 -11.72 23.46
C GLY A 69 -4.92 -11.31 22.04
N ARG A 70 -3.62 -11.17 21.78
CA ARG A 70 -3.06 -10.83 20.46
C ARG A 70 -2.81 -12.04 19.57
N ARG A 71 -3.00 -13.25 20.10
CA ARG A 71 -2.86 -14.51 19.36
C ARG A 71 -4.10 -14.80 18.54
N ILE A 72 -3.91 -15.38 17.37
CA ILE A 72 -5.00 -15.78 16.50
C ILE A 72 -4.65 -17.02 15.67
N ARG A 73 -5.65 -17.86 15.45
CA ARG A 73 -5.67 -18.92 14.46
C ARG A 73 -6.92 -18.78 13.60
N ILE A 74 -6.73 -18.86 12.29
CA ILE A 74 -7.78 -18.82 11.27
C ILE A 74 -7.67 -20.09 10.46
N GLU A 75 -8.79 -20.80 10.34
CA GLU A 75 -8.90 -22.05 9.59
C GLU A 75 -10.00 -21.95 8.54
N ASP A 76 -9.79 -22.65 7.44
CA ASP A 76 -10.79 -22.86 6.42
C ASP A 76 -11.89 -23.79 6.97
N THR A 77 -13.15 -23.36 6.94
CA THR A 77 -14.26 -24.15 7.52
C THR A 77 -14.57 -25.44 6.74
N THR A 78 -14.14 -25.55 5.49
CA THR A 78 -14.41 -26.71 4.64
C THR A 78 -13.36 -27.80 4.82
N THR A 79 -12.09 -27.41 4.94
CA THR A 79 -10.94 -28.33 5.01
C THR A 79 -10.36 -28.47 6.41
N GLY A 80 -10.63 -27.52 7.31
CA GLY A 80 -9.97 -27.42 8.62
C GLY A 80 -8.50 -27.00 8.55
N ALA A 81 -7.98 -26.71 7.36
CA ALA A 81 -6.58 -26.33 7.19
C ALA A 81 -6.35 -24.91 7.73
N PRO A 82 -5.20 -24.64 8.37
CA PRO A 82 -4.86 -23.29 8.79
C PRO A 82 -4.67 -22.40 7.56
N LEU A 83 -5.27 -21.21 7.60
CA LEU A 83 -5.07 -20.14 6.61
C LEU A 83 -4.06 -19.12 7.14
N PHE A 84 -4.15 -18.83 8.44
CA PHE A 84 -3.24 -17.92 9.13
C PHE A 84 -3.17 -18.27 10.60
N ILE A 85 -1.97 -18.23 11.17
CA ILE A 85 -1.79 -18.28 12.62
C ILE A 85 -0.83 -17.18 13.07
N SER A 86 -0.90 -16.79 14.33
CA SER A 86 -0.04 -15.77 14.92
C SER A 86 0.05 -15.94 16.43
N ASP A 87 1.26 -15.88 16.95
CA ASP A 87 1.58 -15.86 18.39
C ASP A 87 1.46 -14.44 19.00
N GLY A 88 1.13 -13.45 18.17
CA GLY A 88 0.98 -12.03 18.54
C GLY A 88 2.18 -11.17 18.16
N GLU A 89 3.31 -11.78 17.83
CA GLU A 89 4.54 -11.12 17.36
C GLU A 89 4.89 -11.55 15.93
N THR A 90 4.87 -12.85 15.67
CA THR A 90 5.08 -13.51 14.39
C THR A 90 3.75 -14.03 13.85
N GLY A 91 3.56 -13.85 12.55
CA GLY A 91 2.45 -14.44 11.81
C GLY A 91 2.94 -15.39 10.75
N TRP A 92 2.14 -16.40 10.45
CA TRP A 92 2.39 -17.40 9.42
C TRP A 92 1.16 -17.53 8.54
N ARG A 93 1.31 -17.20 7.26
CA ARG A 93 0.25 -17.37 6.26
C ARG A 93 0.48 -18.63 5.47
N PHE A 94 -0.55 -19.47 5.42
CA PHE A 94 -0.57 -20.68 4.61
C PHE A 94 -1.16 -20.33 3.25
N VAL A 95 -0.56 -20.87 2.20
CA VAL A 95 -0.99 -20.68 0.82
C VAL A 95 -1.27 -22.05 0.24
N PRO A 96 -2.37 -22.25 -0.49
CA PRO A 96 -2.60 -23.48 -1.22
C PRO A 96 -1.37 -23.85 -2.08
N ASP A 97 -1.09 -25.14 -2.20
CA ASP A 97 0.01 -25.70 -3.01
C ASP A 97 1.43 -25.43 -2.47
N HIS A 98 1.55 -24.99 -1.22
CA HIS A 98 2.85 -24.85 -0.56
C HIS A 98 2.83 -25.47 0.83
N ASP A 99 3.77 -26.38 1.08
CA ASP A 99 3.94 -27.05 2.37
C ASP A 99 4.45 -26.09 3.47
N GLU A 100 5.19 -25.05 3.07
CA GLU A 100 5.79 -24.08 3.98
C GLU A 100 4.99 -22.77 4.01
N PRO A 101 4.50 -22.34 5.20
CA PRO A 101 3.86 -21.03 5.32
C PRO A 101 4.88 -19.91 5.15
N VAL A 102 4.37 -18.72 4.85
CA VAL A 102 5.16 -17.51 4.81
C VAL A 102 5.15 -16.87 6.19
N GLY A 103 6.32 -16.82 6.83
CA GLY A 103 6.51 -16.31 8.19
C GLY A 103 7.14 -14.92 8.21
N THR A 104 6.59 -14.00 9.01
CA THR A 104 7.17 -12.67 9.25
C THR A 104 6.52 -12.02 10.48
N GLY A 105 6.99 -10.85 10.91
CA GLY A 105 6.34 -10.10 12.00
C GLY A 105 4.91 -9.68 11.63
N VAL A 106 3.99 -9.71 12.60
CA VAL A 106 2.56 -9.35 12.44
C VAL A 106 2.34 -8.02 11.70
N PRO A 107 3.12 -6.94 11.94
CA PRO A 107 2.95 -5.68 11.22
C PRO A 107 3.14 -5.76 9.69
N ASN A 108 3.81 -6.81 9.20
CA ASN A 108 4.00 -7.04 7.77
C ASN A 108 2.82 -7.76 7.10
N PHE A 109 1.78 -8.13 7.85
CA PHE A 109 0.54 -8.67 7.29
C PHE A 109 -0.52 -7.58 7.14
N ASP A 110 -1.17 -7.57 5.98
CA ASP A 110 -2.28 -6.67 5.69
C ASP A 110 -3.56 -7.48 5.45
N PHE A 111 -4.46 -7.42 6.43
CA PHE A 111 -5.78 -8.01 6.32
C PHE A 111 -6.67 -7.12 5.48
N ILE A 112 -7.04 -7.63 4.31
CA ILE A 112 -7.88 -6.96 3.35
C ILE A 112 -9.30 -7.48 3.53
N GLY A 113 -10.17 -6.58 3.98
CA GLY A 113 -11.61 -6.81 4.07
C GLY A 113 -12.29 -6.19 5.25
N PRO A 114 -13.63 -6.27 5.27
CA PRO A 114 -14.36 -5.90 6.46
C PRO A 114 -13.95 -6.83 7.60
N GLY A 115 -13.95 -6.29 8.82
CA GLY A 115 -13.81 -7.10 10.02
C GLY A 115 -12.39 -7.41 10.43
N LYS A 116 -11.39 -6.66 9.95
CA LYS A 116 -10.01 -6.77 10.41
C LYS A 116 -9.89 -6.81 11.95
N GLU A 117 -10.73 -6.05 12.65
CA GLU A 117 -10.80 -5.98 14.12
C GLU A 117 -11.25 -7.31 14.78
N LEU A 118 -11.97 -8.17 14.06
CA LEU A 118 -12.30 -9.52 14.53
C LEU A 118 -11.07 -10.41 14.54
N PHE A 119 -10.06 -10.13 13.70
CA PHE A 119 -8.88 -10.98 13.53
C PHE A 119 -7.63 -10.42 14.22
N LEU A 120 -7.48 -9.10 14.26
CA LEU A 120 -6.34 -8.43 14.85
C LEU A 120 -6.80 -7.47 15.94
N THR A 121 -6.16 -7.53 17.10
CA THR A 121 -6.19 -6.44 18.07
C THR A 121 -5.17 -5.38 17.67
N PRO A 122 -5.60 -4.18 17.25
CA PRO A 122 -4.71 -3.04 17.11
C PRO A 122 -4.17 -2.65 18.49
N PRO A 123 -2.91 -2.23 18.60
CA PRO A 123 -2.36 -1.73 19.85
C PRO A 123 -3.16 -0.51 20.36
N LEU A 124 -3.14 -0.28 21.68
CA LEU A 124 -3.95 0.73 22.37
C LEU A 124 -3.84 2.13 21.74
N GLU A 125 -2.66 2.49 21.24
CA GLU A 125 -2.39 3.78 20.61
C GLU A 125 -3.31 4.04 19.41
N ASN A 126 -3.73 2.99 18.69
CA ASN A 126 -4.63 3.11 17.55
C ASN A 126 -6.06 3.47 17.98
N TRP A 127 -6.46 3.08 19.18
CA TRP A 127 -7.81 3.30 19.72
C TRP A 127 -7.98 4.69 20.34
N ILE A 128 -6.91 5.26 20.90
CA ILE A 128 -6.94 6.57 21.57
C ILE A 128 -6.82 7.76 20.60
N THR A 129 -6.63 7.51 19.30
CA THR A 129 -6.57 8.57 18.30
C THR A 129 -7.93 9.26 18.09
N LEU A 130 -7.93 10.52 17.67
CA LEU A 130 -9.14 11.26 17.27
C LEU A 130 -9.98 10.51 16.21
N ARG A 131 -9.35 9.59 15.47
CA ARG A 131 -9.93 8.85 14.34
C ARG A 131 -10.71 7.60 14.73
N ARG A 132 -10.70 7.22 16.02
CA ARG A 132 -11.50 6.10 16.56
C ARG A 132 -12.30 6.52 17.80
N ARG A 133 -12.72 7.79 17.85
CA ARG A 133 -13.63 8.26 18.89
C ARG A 133 -15.06 7.80 18.59
N PRO A 134 -15.82 7.41 19.63
CA PRO A 134 -17.24 7.16 19.48
C PRO A 134 -17.98 8.38 18.94
N THR A 135 -18.87 8.17 17.97
CA THR A 135 -19.80 9.19 17.46
C THR A 135 -21.07 9.28 18.29
N GLY A 136 -21.35 8.25 19.09
CA GLY A 136 -22.51 8.14 19.95
C GLY A 136 -22.23 7.41 21.27
N PRO A 137 -23.26 7.19 22.10
CA PRO A 137 -23.12 6.46 23.35
C PRO A 137 -22.82 4.98 23.11
N VAL A 138 -22.08 4.36 24.04
CA VAL A 138 -21.95 2.90 24.11
C VAL A 138 -23.28 2.30 24.56
N ARG A 139 -23.83 1.38 23.75
CA ARG A 139 -25.09 0.69 24.03
C ARG A 139 -24.83 -0.71 24.59
N ASP A 140 -25.54 -1.12 25.64
CA ASP A 140 -25.57 -2.54 26.02
C ASP A 140 -26.54 -3.27 25.09
N ILE A 141 -26.09 -4.37 24.51
CA ILE A 141 -26.89 -5.23 23.63
C ILE A 141 -26.65 -6.70 23.96
N GLU A 142 -27.48 -7.57 23.40
CA GLU A 142 -27.20 -9.01 23.36
C GLU A 142 -26.78 -9.39 21.94
N PHE A 143 -25.70 -10.17 21.81
CA PHE A 143 -25.22 -10.67 20.53
C PHE A 143 -24.71 -12.11 20.72
N ALA A 144 -25.15 -13.04 19.86
CA ALA A 144 -24.83 -14.47 19.97
C ALA A 144 -25.07 -15.04 21.40
N GLY A 145 -26.13 -14.59 22.08
CA GLY A 145 -26.48 -15.01 23.44
C GLY A 145 -25.58 -14.43 24.54
N ARG A 146 -24.73 -13.44 24.22
CA ARG A 146 -23.77 -12.84 25.16
C ARG A 146 -24.04 -11.36 25.37
N ARG A 147 -23.76 -10.87 26.58
CA ARG A 147 -23.84 -9.45 26.90
C ARG A 147 -22.69 -8.72 26.21
N CYS A 148 -23.04 -7.79 25.34
CA CYS A 148 -22.08 -7.06 24.53
C CYS A 148 -22.28 -5.55 24.65
N TRP A 149 -21.25 -4.80 24.27
CA TRP A 149 -21.31 -3.39 23.99
C TRP A 149 -21.32 -3.15 22.49
N GLU A 150 -22.15 -2.21 22.06
CA GLU A 150 -22.15 -1.70 20.70
C GLU A 150 -21.68 -0.25 20.71
N VAL A 151 -20.70 0.05 19.84
CA VAL A 151 -20.14 1.39 19.68
C VAL A 151 -20.04 1.74 18.21
N GLU A 152 -20.41 2.99 17.89
CA GLU A 152 -20.22 3.57 16.56
C GLU A 152 -19.01 4.50 16.60
N LEU A 153 -18.10 4.33 15.63
CA LEU A 153 -16.84 5.06 15.49
C LEU A 153 -16.85 5.87 14.19
N ALA A 154 -16.36 7.11 14.26
CA ALA A 154 -16.19 7.93 13.05
C ALA A 154 -15.10 7.34 12.15
N LEU A 155 -15.31 7.29 10.84
CA LEU A 155 -14.23 7.06 9.89
C LEU A 155 -13.59 8.39 9.47
N HIS A 156 -12.29 8.36 9.19
CA HIS A 156 -11.50 9.54 8.80
C HIS A 156 -11.89 10.12 7.43
N ARG A 157 -12.59 9.37 6.57
CA ARG A 157 -12.91 9.83 5.21
C ARG A 157 -14.32 10.39 5.17
N ASP A 158 -14.46 11.65 4.75
CA ASP A 158 -15.72 12.41 4.58
C ASP A 158 -16.83 11.70 3.76
N ARG A 159 -16.54 10.55 3.16
CA ARG A 159 -17.47 9.77 2.32
C ARG A 159 -17.63 8.32 2.72
N ALA A 160 -16.95 7.84 3.77
CA ALA A 160 -17.13 6.47 4.24
C ALA A 160 -18.16 6.44 5.38
N PRO A 161 -19.11 5.49 5.38
CA PRO A 161 -20.05 5.34 6.48
C PRO A 161 -19.31 5.10 7.80
N ALA A 162 -19.84 5.54 8.93
CA ALA A 162 -19.27 5.24 10.23
C ALA A 162 -19.12 3.71 10.43
N THR A 163 -18.25 3.29 11.32
CA THR A 163 -18.03 1.88 11.64
C THR A 163 -18.74 1.54 12.94
N GLN A 164 -19.45 0.42 12.99
CA GLN A 164 -20.02 -0.13 14.22
C GLN A 164 -19.25 -1.37 14.64
N LEU A 165 -18.90 -1.42 15.93
CA LEU A 165 -18.27 -2.57 16.58
C LEU A 165 -19.23 -3.14 17.62
N VAL A 166 -19.26 -4.48 17.71
CA VAL A 166 -19.87 -5.22 18.81
C VAL A 166 -18.76 -5.91 19.58
N ILE A 167 -18.65 -5.63 20.87
CA ILE A 167 -17.59 -6.11 21.76
C ILE A 167 -18.22 -6.93 22.89
N ASP A 168 -17.74 -8.14 23.12
CA ASP A 168 -18.14 -8.96 24.25
C ASP A 168 -17.70 -8.29 25.56
N ALA A 169 -18.65 -8.05 26.47
CA ALA A 169 -18.36 -7.29 27.69
C ALA A 169 -17.51 -8.06 28.72
N GLU A 170 -17.51 -9.39 28.63
CA GLU A 170 -16.78 -10.27 29.53
C GLU A 170 -15.34 -10.50 29.05
N THR A 171 -15.19 -10.88 27.78
CA THR A 171 -13.88 -11.25 27.23
C THR A 171 -13.14 -10.08 26.60
N GLY A 172 -13.84 -9.06 26.09
CA GLY A 172 -13.25 -7.99 25.27
C GLY A 172 -13.09 -8.35 23.78
N ALA A 173 -13.57 -9.52 23.34
CA ALA A 173 -13.54 -9.90 21.93
C ALA A 173 -14.42 -8.97 21.07
N VAL A 174 -13.90 -8.52 19.93
CA VAL A 174 -14.74 -7.91 18.89
C VAL A 174 -15.48 -9.03 18.16
N LEU A 175 -16.80 -9.09 18.31
CA LEU A 175 -17.66 -10.13 17.75
C LEU A 175 -18.33 -9.72 16.43
N ALA A 176 -18.43 -8.41 16.17
CA ALA A 176 -18.89 -7.91 14.87
C ALA A 176 -18.26 -6.56 14.54
N HIS A 177 -18.06 -6.33 13.25
CA HIS A 177 -17.63 -5.07 12.67
C HIS A 177 -18.41 -4.85 11.38
N ARG A 178 -19.15 -3.75 11.31
CA ARG A 178 -20.01 -3.42 10.16
C ARG A 178 -19.92 -1.95 9.81
N SER A 179 -20.14 -1.63 8.54
CA SER A 179 -20.46 -0.27 8.16
C SER A 179 -21.82 0.13 8.74
N ALA A 180 -22.00 1.39 9.11
CA ALA A 180 -23.23 1.90 9.73
C ALA A 180 -24.43 1.85 8.77
N ASP A 181 -24.19 1.84 7.46
CA ASP A 181 -25.23 1.62 6.44
C ASP A 181 -25.55 0.12 6.22
N GLY A 182 -24.83 -0.79 6.87
CA GLY A 182 -25.00 -2.23 6.76
C GLY A 182 -24.58 -2.83 5.41
N ALA A 183 -23.93 -2.05 4.53
CA ALA A 183 -23.53 -2.50 3.20
C ALA A 183 -22.40 -3.54 3.23
N GLU A 184 -21.53 -3.51 4.24
CA GLU A 184 -20.45 -4.48 4.41
C GLU A 184 -20.07 -4.69 5.88
N GLY A 185 -19.50 -5.85 6.18
CA GLY A 185 -19.11 -6.20 7.53
C GLY A 185 -18.60 -7.62 7.68
N ALA A 186 -18.26 -7.99 8.90
CA ALA A 186 -18.03 -9.35 9.32
C ALA A 186 -18.57 -9.55 10.75
N HIS A 187 -19.01 -10.76 11.05
CA HIS A 187 -19.51 -11.10 12.38
C HIS A 187 -19.32 -12.59 12.67
N PHE A 188 -19.22 -12.92 13.96
CA PHE A 188 -19.33 -14.30 14.43
C PHE A 188 -20.77 -14.80 14.26
N LEU A 189 -20.94 -15.97 13.65
CA LEU A 189 -22.20 -16.71 13.54
C LEU A 189 -22.51 -17.46 14.84
N ASP A 190 -21.45 -17.95 15.49
CA ASP A 190 -21.45 -18.66 16.76
C ASP A 190 -20.24 -18.18 17.58
N VAL A 191 -20.34 -18.24 18.91
CA VAL A 191 -19.27 -17.82 19.82
C VAL A 191 -19.16 -18.81 20.96
N THR A 192 -17.98 -19.37 21.14
CA THR A 192 -17.60 -20.21 22.27
C THR A 192 -16.49 -19.53 23.05
N VAL A 193 -16.65 -19.41 24.37
CA VAL A 193 -15.60 -18.97 25.28
C VAL A 193 -15.07 -20.20 26.00
N HIS A 194 -13.75 -20.33 26.04
CA HIS A 194 -13.07 -21.45 26.69
C HIS A 194 -12.41 -20.96 27.98
N ASP A 195 -12.22 -21.88 28.93
CA ASP A 195 -11.49 -21.57 30.16
C ASP A 195 -9.98 -21.49 29.91
N ASP A 196 -9.46 -22.26 28.94
CA ASP A 196 -8.04 -22.27 28.55
C ASP A 196 -7.85 -22.71 27.08
N VAL A 197 -6.62 -22.58 26.60
CA VAL A 197 -6.16 -23.05 25.29
C VAL A 197 -5.55 -24.44 25.44
N SER A 198 -5.70 -25.31 24.42
CA SER A 198 -5.02 -26.60 24.35
C SER A 198 -3.52 -26.52 24.64
N ASP A 199 -2.97 -27.58 25.26
CA ASP A 199 -1.55 -27.74 25.60
C ASP A 199 -0.61 -27.66 24.38
N ASP A 200 -1.11 -27.97 23.18
CA ASP A 200 -0.32 -27.97 21.93
C ASP A 200 -0.07 -26.56 21.34
N ASP A 201 -0.42 -25.49 22.06
CA ASP A 201 -0.35 -24.06 21.64
C ASP A 201 -0.71 -23.82 20.16
N PRO A 202 -2.01 -23.76 19.81
CA PRO A 202 -2.50 -23.72 18.44
C PRO A 202 -2.09 -22.45 17.65
N PHE A 203 -1.45 -21.49 18.30
CA PHE A 203 -1.08 -20.19 17.76
C PHE A 203 0.33 -20.14 17.17
N THR A 204 1.14 -21.18 17.38
CA THR A 204 2.56 -21.19 17.01
C THR A 204 2.84 -22.20 15.90
N TRP A 205 3.71 -21.82 14.94
CA TRP A 205 4.25 -22.75 13.94
C TRP A 205 5.74 -22.92 14.17
N THR A 206 6.16 -24.17 14.38
CA THR A 206 7.56 -24.55 14.65
C THR A 206 8.25 -25.20 13.44
N GLY A 207 7.51 -25.41 12.35
CA GLY A 207 8.03 -25.99 11.12
C GLY A 207 8.83 -25.00 10.26
N PRO A 208 9.34 -25.45 9.10
CA PRO A 208 10.01 -24.59 8.13
C PRO A 208 9.11 -23.45 7.64
N ILE A 209 9.72 -22.33 7.27
CA ILE A 209 9.04 -21.14 6.78
C ILE A 209 9.71 -20.59 5.54
N ARG A 210 8.92 -19.95 4.69
CA ARG A 210 9.41 -19.03 3.65
C ARG A 210 9.40 -17.61 4.17
N THR A 211 10.40 -16.82 3.80
CA THR A 211 10.42 -15.40 4.16
C THR A 211 9.78 -14.53 3.08
N PRO A 212 9.35 -13.30 3.41
CA PRO A 212 8.90 -12.34 2.40
C PRO A 212 9.94 -12.05 1.31
N LEU A 213 11.23 -12.17 1.63
CA LEU A 213 12.31 -11.99 0.66
C LEU A 213 12.33 -13.12 -0.38
N ASP A 214 12.04 -14.35 0.05
CA ASP A 214 11.96 -15.52 -0.83
C ASP A 214 10.80 -15.38 -1.81
N LEU A 215 9.62 -14.97 -1.32
CA LEU A 215 8.49 -14.61 -2.19
C LEU A 215 8.87 -13.54 -3.22
N GLY A 216 9.59 -12.51 -2.78
CA GLY A 216 10.05 -11.44 -3.66
C GLY A 216 11.05 -11.91 -4.72
N LYS A 217 11.86 -12.93 -4.44
CA LYS A 217 12.77 -13.55 -5.42
C LYS A 217 11.99 -14.43 -6.39
N GLU A 218 11.07 -15.26 -5.90
CA GLU A 218 10.21 -16.11 -6.73
C GLU A 218 9.36 -15.29 -7.69
N GLN A 219 8.75 -14.21 -7.20
CA GLN A 219 7.92 -13.33 -8.03
C GLN A 219 8.77 -12.65 -9.13
N ARG A 220 9.96 -12.13 -8.79
CA ARG A 220 10.89 -11.57 -9.77
C ARG A 220 11.29 -12.59 -10.83
N ALA A 221 11.66 -13.81 -10.41
CA ALA A 221 12.01 -14.87 -11.34
C ALA A 221 10.86 -15.22 -12.31
N ARG A 222 9.62 -15.30 -11.80
CA ARG A 222 8.41 -15.52 -12.63
C ARG A 222 8.14 -14.36 -13.58
N GLU A 223 8.31 -13.12 -13.11
CA GLU A 223 8.14 -11.92 -13.94
C GLU A 223 9.20 -11.86 -15.05
N ASP A 224 10.46 -12.13 -14.73
CA ASP A 224 11.56 -12.19 -15.68
C ASP A 224 11.36 -13.30 -16.72
N GLU A 225 10.89 -14.48 -16.30
CA GLU A 225 10.53 -15.57 -17.20
C GLU A 225 9.37 -15.21 -18.12
N ARG A 226 8.28 -14.65 -17.55
CA ARG A 226 7.14 -14.17 -18.35
C ARG A 226 7.56 -13.10 -19.33
N GLN A 227 8.44 -12.17 -18.93
CA GLN A 227 8.93 -11.10 -19.80
C GLN A 227 9.81 -11.67 -20.92
N ARG A 228 10.70 -12.63 -20.62
CA ARG A 228 11.48 -13.35 -21.63
C ARG A 228 10.57 -14.08 -22.62
N ALA A 229 9.60 -14.85 -22.13
CA ALA A 229 8.62 -15.55 -22.98
C ALA A 229 7.80 -14.57 -23.83
N SER A 230 7.39 -13.43 -23.27
CA SER A 230 6.66 -12.40 -24.02
C SER A 230 7.52 -11.78 -25.12
N HIS A 231 8.79 -11.49 -24.82
CA HIS A 231 9.73 -10.98 -25.82
C HIS A 231 10.00 -12.00 -26.92
N GLU A 232 10.17 -13.27 -26.56
CA GLU A 232 10.39 -14.35 -27.52
C GLU A 232 9.17 -14.53 -28.43
N TRP A 233 7.97 -14.59 -27.85
CA TRP A 233 6.71 -14.64 -28.61
C TRP A 233 6.59 -13.46 -29.58
N PHE A 234 6.88 -12.25 -29.13
CA PHE A 234 6.82 -11.06 -29.97
C PHE A 234 7.82 -11.15 -31.14
N ARG A 235 9.03 -11.63 -30.87
CA ARG A 235 10.06 -11.82 -31.89
C ARG A 235 9.66 -12.86 -32.92
N SER A 236 9.03 -13.97 -32.50
CA SER A 236 8.67 -15.05 -33.42
C SER A 236 7.36 -14.81 -34.19
N HIS A 237 6.43 -13.99 -33.66
CA HIS A 237 5.10 -13.80 -34.26
C HIS A 237 4.83 -12.41 -34.82
N VAL A 238 5.55 -11.37 -34.37
CA VAL A 238 5.28 -9.98 -34.75
C VAL A 238 6.45 -9.37 -35.51
N ALA A 239 7.64 -9.30 -34.90
CA ALA A 239 8.82 -8.70 -35.53
C ALA A 239 10.11 -9.39 -35.08
N GLY A 240 10.77 -10.09 -36.00
CA GLY A 240 12.02 -10.83 -35.71
C GLY A 240 13.23 -9.96 -35.36
N ALA A 241 13.18 -8.66 -35.64
CA ALA A 241 14.23 -7.69 -35.39
C ALA A 241 13.70 -6.49 -34.57
N PRO A 242 14.56 -5.80 -33.80
CA PRO A 242 14.21 -4.54 -33.15
C PRO A 242 13.65 -3.54 -34.16
N MET A 243 12.53 -2.90 -33.82
CA MET A 243 11.92 -1.88 -34.65
C MET A 243 12.37 -0.50 -34.18
N GLN A 244 12.81 0.31 -35.13
CA GLN A 244 13.14 1.71 -34.90
C GLN A 244 12.27 2.56 -35.83
N ALA A 245 11.67 3.61 -35.28
CA ALA A 245 10.91 4.58 -36.04
C ALA A 245 11.31 5.98 -35.59
N ALA A 246 11.50 6.88 -36.54
CA ALA A 246 11.69 8.29 -36.24
C ALA A 246 10.35 8.85 -35.72
N VAL A 247 10.38 9.50 -34.55
CA VAL A 247 9.23 10.18 -33.96
C VAL A 247 9.54 11.66 -33.79
N THR A 248 8.57 12.52 -34.10
CA THR A 248 8.69 13.95 -33.88
C THR A 248 8.30 14.28 -32.45
N VAL A 249 9.19 14.93 -31.71
CA VAL A 249 8.95 15.41 -30.35
C VAL A 249 8.73 16.92 -30.37
N ASN A 250 7.66 17.39 -29.74
CA ASN A 250 7.44 18.82 -29.51
C ASN A 250 8.13 19.24 -28.21
N PHE A 251 9.23 19.98 -28.34
CA PHE A 251 10.03 20.48 -27.20
C PHE A 251 9.47 21.76 -26.57
N THR A 252 8.33 22.28 -27.04
CA THR A 252 7.71 23.46 -26.45
C THR A 252 7.37 23.18 -24.98
N PRO A 253 7.94 23.93 -24.04
CA PRO A 253 7.62 23.79 -22.62
C PRO A 253 6.11 23.95 -22.39
N SER A 254 5.51 23.00 -21.69
CA SER A 254 4.09 23.03 -21.33
C SER A 254 3.86 23.25 -19.83
N GLU A 255 4.83 22.87 -18.99
CA GLU A 255 4.74 22.94 -17.53
C GLU A 255 6.09 23.38 -16.96
N PHE A 256 6.11 24.40 -16.10
CA PHE A 256 7.34 24.92 -15.49
C PHE A 256 7.42 24.48 -14.03
N ALA A 257 8.44 23.72 -13.67
CA ALA A 257 8.73 23.34 -12.29
C ALA A 257 9.49 24.45 -11.55
N ALA A 258 10.31 25.21 -12.28
CA ALA A 258 10.98 26.41 -11.80
C ALA A 258 11.15 27.41 -12.96
N LEU A 259 11.00 28.69 -12.66
CA LEU A 259 11.25 29.80 -13.58
C LEU A 259 11.77 30.98 -12.77
N ASP A 260 12.93 31.51 -13.17
CA ASP A 260 13.53 32.74 -12.68
C ASP A 260 13.55 33.72 -13.86
N GLU A 261 12.65 34.70 -13.84
CA GLU A 261 12.49 35.66 -14.93
C GLU A 261 13.66 36.65 -15.03
N ASP A 262 14.34 36.92 -13.92
CA ASP A 262 15.45 37.89 -13.84
C ASP A 262 16.72 37.33 -14.49
N THR A 263 17.01 36.06 -14.25
CA THR A 263 18.18 35.37 -14.82
C THR A 263 17.85 34.60 -16.08
N GLY A 264 16.56 34.38 -16.36
CA GLY A 264 16.08 33.51 -17.42
C GLY A 264 16.31 32.02 -17.13
N ALA A 265 16.72 31.61 -15.92
CA ALA A 265 16.86 30.20 -15.60
C ALA A 265 15.50 29.51 -15.50
N PHE A 266 15.40 28.25 -15.96
CA PHE A 266 14.17 27.48 -15.81
C PHE A 266 14.39 25.97 -15.81
N GLU A 267 13.39 25.26 -15.29
CA GLU A 267 13.17 23.82 -15.43
C GLU A 267 11.74 23.62 -15.92
N ALA A 268 11.58 23.04 -17.11
CA ALA A 268 10.27 22.88 -17.71
C ALA A 268 10.09 21.53 -18.42
N MET A 269 8.93 20.92 -18.22
CA MET A 269 8.52 19.70 -18.90
C MET A 269 7.86 20.04 -20.23
N PHE A 270 8.06 19.17 -21.22
CA PHE A 270 7.41 19.26 -22.53
C PHE A 270 6.71 17.94 -22.89
N ALA A 271 5.86 17.98 -23.91
CA ALA A 271 5.13 16.83 -24.44
C ALA A 271 4.46 15.95 -23.36
N LYS A 272 3.80 16.58 -22.37
CA LYS A 272 3.12 15.90 -21.25
C LYS A 272 4.02 14.98 -20.43
N GLY A 273 5.27 15.40 -20.23
CA GLY A 273 6.24 14.69 -19.40
C GLY A 273 7.10 13.67 -20.13
N LEU A 274 7.11 13.68 -21.46
CA LEU A 274 8.07 12.89 -22.25
C LEU A 274 9.52 13.36 -22.04
N GLY A 275 9.72 14.61 -21.63
CA GLY A 275 11.05 15.11 -21.31
C GLY A 275 11.04 16.45 -20.58
N THR A 276 12.24 16.86 -20.17
CA THR A 276 12.49 18.08 -19.41
C THR A 276 13.61 18.88 -20.07
N LEU A 277 13.40 20.19 -20.18
CA LEU A 277 14.37 21.18 -20.65
C LEU A 277 14.79 22.05 -19.47
N TYR A 278 16.10 22.25 -19.36
CA TYR A 278 16.73 23.06 -18.33
C TYR A 278 17.53 24.18 -18.98
N ARG A 279 17.51 25.35 -18.36
CA ARG A 279 18.38 26.48 -18.71
C ARG A 279 18.88 27.17 -17.47
N ARG A 280 20.14 27.62 -17.49
CA ARG A 280 20.71 28.57 -16.53
C ARG A 280 21.67 29.54 -17.23
N PRO A 281 21.97 30.71 -16.65
CA PRO A 281 23.09 31.53 -17.11
C PRO A 281 24.38 30.71 -17.18
N ARG A 282 25.18 30.96 -18.21
CA ARG A 282 26.43 30.22 -18.45
C ARG A 282 27.36 30.35 -17.25
N SER A 283 27.83 29.21 -16.74
CA SER A 283 28.71 29.18 -15.58
C SER A 283 29.74 28.05 -15.69
N GLN A 284 30.92 28.28 -15.10
CA GLN A 284 31.94 27.25 -14.90
C GLN A 284 31.67 26.42 -13.63
N GLU A 285 30.65 26.77 -12.84
CA GLU A 285 30.27 25.99 -11.66
C GLU A 285 29.57 24.69 -12.07
N PRO A 286 29.89 23.55 -11.41
CA PRO A 286 29.23 22.28 -11.69
C PRO A 286 27.70 22.38 -11.67
N TRP A 287 27.05 21.93 -12.74
CA TRP A 287 25.60 21.95 -12.82
C TRP A 287 24.99 20.68 -12.26
N HIS A 288 24.42 20.79 -11.06
CA HIS A 288 23.68 19.70 -10.44
C HIS A 288 22.24 19.69 -10.96
N LEU A 289 22.00 18.94 -12.05
CA LEU A 289 20.67 18.78 -12.60
C LEU A 289 19.78 17.92 -11.70
N PRO A 290 18.65 18.44 -11.20
CA PRO A 290 17.65 17.63 -10.53
C PRO A 290 16.94 16.82 -11.63
N LEU A 291 17.45 15.62 -11.93
CA LEU A 291 16.72 14.64 -12.74
C LEU A 291 15.49 14.11 -11.96
N ARG A 292 14.64 15.02 -11.49
CA ARG A 292 13.37 14.76 -10.83
C ARG A 292 12.32 14.50 -11.92
N GLY A 293 11.44 13.52 -11.68
CA GLY A 293 10.29 13.27 -12.53
C GLY A 293 10.48 12.21 -13.61
N VAL A 294 11.69 11.71 -13.83
CA VAL A 294 11.96 10.73 -14.89
C VAL A 294 12.23 9.36 -14.27
N ARG A 295 11.32 8.41 -14.50
CA ARG A 295 11.26 7.11 -13.81
C ARG A 295 12.31 6.15 -14.37
N ASN A 296 13.09 5.53 -13.49
CA ASN A 296 13.70 4.18 -13.54
C ASN A 296 14.33 3.61 -14.84
N PHE A 297 14.48 4.38 -15.93
CA PHE A 297 15.14 3.94 -17.17
C PHE A 297 16.40 4.76 -17.44
N PRO A 298 17.41 4.21 -18.16
CA PRO A 298 18.49 5.03 -18.71
C PRO A 298 17.87 5.99 -19.72
N LEU A 299 18.03 7.29 -19.46
CA LEU A 299 17.44 8.35 -20.28
C LEU A 299 18.49 8.90 -21.22
N ALA A 300 18.10 9.10 -22.47
CA ALA A 300 18.85 9.98 -23.33
C ALA A 300 18.84 11.39 -22.73
N TRP A 301 20.00 11.86 -22.28
CA TRP A 301 20.17 13.24 -21.84
C TRP A 301 21.43 13.86 -22.46
N ARG A 302 21.36 15.16 -22.70
CA ARG A 302 22.44 15.96 -23.27
C ARG A 302 22.44 17.35 -22.67
N ALA A 303 23.61 17.94 -22.57
CA ALA A 303 23.78 19.33 -22.19
C ALA A 303 24.67 20.03 -23.21
N TRP A 304 24.44 21.33 -23.38
CA TRP A 304 25.20 22.18 -24.29
C TRP A 304 25.21 23.61 -23.76
N SER A 305 26.19 24.39 -24.19
CA SER A 305 26.31 25.81 -23.82
C SER A 305 26.25 26.68 -25.07
N THR A 306 25.64 27.85 -24.93
CA THR A 306 25.74 28.98 -25.87
C THR A 306 26.71 30.03 -25.31
N SER A 307 26.77 31.23 -25.90
CA SER A 307 27.52 32.36 -25.33
C SER A 307 27.10 32.65 -23.89
N ASP A 308 25.78 32.66 -23.64
CA ASP A 308 25.19 33.26 -22.45
C ASP A 308 24.47 32.27 -21.53
N PHE A 309 24.12 31.07 -22.03
CA PHE A 309 23.36 30.09 -21.27
C PHE A 309 23.97 28.69 -21.35
N ASP A 310 23.80 27.94 -20.25
CA ASP A 310 23.92 26.49 -20.24
C ASP A 310 22.53 25.87 -20.36
N TRP A 311 22.43 24.82 -21.16
CA TRP A 311 21.22 24.09 -21.47
C TRP A 311 21.39 22.62 -21.17
N ALA A 312 20.30 21.96 -20.76
CA ALA A 312 20.23 20.53 -20.71
C ALA A 312 18.86 20.04 -21.13
N CYS A 313 18.80 18.89 -21.79
CA CYS A 313 17.59 18.21 -22.17
C CYS A 313 17.68 16.75 -21.73
N ALA A 314 16.63 16.27 -21.08
CA ALA A 314 16.43 14.86 -20.77
C ALA A 314 15.15 14.39 -21.47
N LEU A 315 15.22 13.24 -22.13
CA LEU A 315 14.13 12.67 -22.91
C LEU A 315 13.91 11.21 -22.51
N ASP A 316 12.65 10.85 -22.26
CA ASP A 316 12.20 9.48 -21.95
C ASP A 316 12.09 8.65 -23.24
N LEU A 317 13.23 8.53 -23.93
CA LEU A 317 13.45 7.67 -25.10
C LEU A 317 14.81 6.96 -24.95
N GLN A 318 15.03 5.97 -25.82
CA GLN A 318 16.24 5.16 -25.81
C GLN A 318 17.52 6.00 -26.01
N ASP A 319 18.64 5.55 -25.42
CA ASP A 319 19.97 6.13 -25.65
C ASP A 319 20.24 6.31 -27.15
N GLY A 320 20.76 7.49 -27.51
CA GLY A 320 20.97 7.88 -28.90
C GLY A 320 19.84 8.72 -29.52
N SER A 321 18.70 8.90 -28.83
CA SER A 321 17.61 9.77 -29.32
C SER A 321 17.97 11.27 -29.33
N LEU A 322 18.89 11.69 -28.45
CA LEU A 322 19.46 13.04 -28.43
C LEU A 322 20.86 13.02 -29.05
N THR A 323 20.93 13.02 -30.38
CA THR A 323 22.18 13.12 -31.13
C THR A 323 22.69 14.57 -31.19
N SER A 324 23.94 14.78 -31.59
CA SER A 324 24.47 16.12 -31.83
C SER A 324 23.64 16.91 -32.86
N ASP A 325 23.13 16.23 -33.89
CA ASP A 325 22.26 16.85 -34.90
C ASP A 325 20.91 17.26 -34.31
N THR A 326 20.33 16.43 -33.44
CA THR A 326 19.11 16.75 -32.69
C THR A 326 19.29 17.98 -31.81
N ILE A 327 20.43 18.07 -31.10
CA ILE A 327 20.74 19.21 -30.25
C ILE A 327 20.99 20.48 -31.06
N ALA A 328 21.70 20.37 -32.19
CA ALA A 328 21.91 21.49 -33.09
C ALA A 328 20.58 22.00 -33.69
N GLU A 329 19.66 21.11 -34.05
CA GLU A 329 18.32 21.48 -34.53
C GLU A 329 17.46 22.11 -33.43
N LEU A 330 17.43 21.50 -32.24
CA LEU A 330 16.71 22.06 -31.09
C LEU A 330 17.22 23.46 -30.74
N GLN A 331 18.55 23.65 -30.72
CA GLN A 331 19.16 24.95 -30.46
C GLN A 331 18.77 25.99 -31.53
N ARG A 332 18.75 25.62 -32.82
CA ARG A 332 18.30 26.52 -33.89
C ARG A 332 16.83 26.96 -33.71
N GLN A 333 15.98 26.09 -33.18
CA GLN A 333 14.57 26.43 -32.93
C GLN A 333 14.38 27.29 -31.68
N LEU A 334 15.16 27.04 -30.62
CA LEU A 334 15.10 27.82 -29.38
C LEU A 334 15.71 29.22 -29.57
N HIS A 335 16.91 29.28 -30.18
CA HIS A 335 17.68 30.50 -30.38
C HIS A 335 18.47 30.43 -31.70
N PRO A 336 17.87 30.84 -32.83
CA PRO A 336 18.44 30.64 -34.18
C PRO A 336 19.77 31.36 -34.42
N ASN A 337 20.09 32.38 -33.62
CA ASN A 337 21.31 33.18 -33.76
C ASN A 337 22.44 32.73 -32.82
N ASP A 338 22.16 31.82 -31.89
CA ASP A 338 23.10 31.44 -30.85
C ASP A 338 23.68 30.06 -31.16
N ALA A 339 24.97 30.03 -31.53
CA ALA A 339 25.67 28.79 -31.80
C ALA A 339 25.96 28.00 -30.52
N VAL A 340 25.99 26.67 -30.63
CA VAL A 340 26.55 25.80 -29.59
C VAL A 340 28.06 26.00 -29.54
N VAL A 341 28.59 26.36 -28.37
CA VAL A 341 30.02 26.68 -28.17
C VAL A 341 30.74 25.73 -27.22
N GLY A 342 30.03 24.75 -26.66
CA GLY A 342 30.62 23.75 -25.76
C GLY A 342 29.58 23.01 -24.93
N GLU A 343 30.05 22.37 -23.87
CA GLU A 343 29.22 21.67 -22.88
C GLU A 343 29.50 22.24 -21.49
N PRO A 344 28.48 22.35 -20.62
CA PRO A 344 28.68 22.81 -19.25
C PRO A 344 29.36 21.72 -18.39
N PRO A 345 30.06 22.10 -17.32
CA PRO A 345 30.61 21.14 -16.38
C PRO A 345 29.47 20.45 -15.62
N ILE A 346 29.27 19.15 -15.85
CA ILE A 346 28.26 18.34 -15.17
C ILE A 346 28.96 17.23 -14.38
N PRO A 347 28.63 17.02 -13.10
CA PRO A 347 29.22 15.93 -12.33
C PRO A 347 28.89 14.58 -12.97
N VAL A 348 29.91 13.80 -13.32
CA VAL A 348 29.72 12.40 -13.73
C VAL A 348 29.14 11.65 -12.54
N ARG A 349 27.95 11.07 -12.70
CA ARG A 349 27.40 10.14 -11.69
C ARG A 349 28.31 8.91 -11.67
N GLY A 350 29.01 8.72 -10.55
CA GLY A 350 29.72 7.48 -10.23
C GLY A 350 28.77 6.36 -9.84
#